data_AF-A0A2G8JCU5-F1
#
_entry.id   AF-A0A2G8JCU5-F1
#
_cell.length_a   1.000
_cell.length_b   1.000
_cell.length_c   1.000
_cell.angle_alpha   90.00
_cell.angle_beta   90.00
_cell.angle_gamma   90.00
#
_symmetry.space_group_name_H-M   'P 1'
#
loop_
_entity.id
_entity.type
_entity.pdbx_description
1 polymer ?
#
loop_
_entity_poly.entity_id
_entity_poly.type
_entity_poly.pdbx_seq_one_letter_code
_entity_poly.pdbx_strand_id
1 'polypeptide(L)'
;MFKFVAFSCGLLANVFFAVIFGYSLYWLLFFKKQDVFNIVLPTRAQEGSFVAYVVLAFVFKAFDLVHLFAVQCSTDIFLIDWERSRGRLVQANDAAITKGMPAPVSIWRTYFVANEWNELQATRKSHTGLQLLVMLFLLEVVGLVHLTTTDPIGSINPDPNAYYGGYDVILRFAVATGIYLLIAAVQWIYFTFIYERFVEDILQNFVDLCSMANISVFILSANNYGHYIHGRSVHGFSDTNMKEMRAQLKREEENLVGQRGLLPNTDQQTFELLLQNKFRENYSRILQPLNLTRAEQQRANQAQSNRSGTKVDTILEAYGTMNKFLSAFIDHGMRDIDYLVKDKLLLEKILDMEFYDPVDKGFLFNGLFFGHESTLLLFELLLFCVVDLMFQNYLLAGIVTYIISIVLSMLRSSFGRYNLAKKTLVDERFLI
;
A
#
# COMPACT_ATOMS: atom_id res chain seq x y z
N MET A 1 16.45 0.89 16.02
CA MET A 1 17.49 -0.05 15.54
C MET A 1 16.93 -1.09 14.56
N PHE A 2 15.97 -1.95 14.94
CA PHE A 2 15.45 -2.99 14.04
C PHE A 2 14.91 -2.46 12.69
N LYS A 3 14.04 -1.43 12.72
CA LYS A 3 13.52 -0.79 11.49
C LYS A 3 14.62 -0.27 10.56
N PHE A 4 15.70 0.28 11.13
CA PHE A 4 16.85 0.79 10.39
C PHE A 4 17.65 -0.34 9.71
N VAL A 5 17.85 -1.46 10.41
CA VAL A 5 18.51 -2.64 9.83
C VAL A 5 17.68 -3.21 8.69
N ALA A 6 16.37 -3.37 8.88
CA ALA A 6 15.47 -3.87 7.83
C ALA A 6 15.45 -2.97 6.59
N PHE A 7 15.37 -1.66 6.79
CA PHE A 7 15.49 -0.67 5.70
C PHE A 7 16.83 -0.78 4.97
N SER A 8 17.93 -0.93 5.72
CA SER A 8 19.28 -1.09 5.14
C SER A 8 19.41 -2.38 4.32
N CYS A 9 18.80 -3.48 4.77
CA CYS A 9 18.74 -4.73 4.01
C CYS A 9 18.01 -4.55 2.67
N GLY A 10 16.89 -3.82 2.67
CA GLY A 10 16.14 -3.50 1.44
C GLY A 10 16.97 -2.70 0.44
N LEU A 11 17.67 -1.66 0.90
CA LEU A 11 18.59 -0.88 0.05
C LEU A 11 19.73 -1.74 -0.50
N LEU A 12 20.35 -2.56 0.35
CA LEU A 12 21.45 -3.43 -0.05
C LEU A 12 21.01 -4.47 -1.09
N ALA A 13 19.80 -5.02 -0.95
CA ALA A 13 19.21 -5.92 -1.94
C ALA A 13 19.07 -5.24 -3.31
N ASN A 14 18.58 -3.99 -3.34
CA ASN A 14 18.44 -3.22 -4.58
C ASN A 14 19.81 -2.95 -5.24
N VAL A 15 20.83 -2.60 -4.44
CA VAL A 15 22.19 -2.37 -4.94
C VAL A 15 22.80 -3.66 -5.50
N PHE A 16 22.69 -4.77 -4.78
CA PHE A 16 23.16 -6.06 -5.27
C PHE A 16 22.46 -6.45 -6.56
N PHE A 17 21.13 -6.28 -6.63
CA PHE A 17 20.37 -6.53 -7.84
C PHE A 17 20.87 -5.68 -9.04
N ALA A 18 21.08 -4.38 -8.84
CA ALA A 18 21.57 -3.50 -9.91
C ALA A 18 22.95 -3.94 -10.43
N VAL A 19 23.86 -4.33 -9.53
CA VAL A 19 25.20 -4.79 -9.89
C VAL A 19 25.16 -6.14 -10.62
N ILE A 20 24.43 -7.14 -10.11
CA ILE A 20 24.33 -8.47 -10.75
C ILE A 20 23.58 -8.40 -12.08
N PHE A 21 22.58 -7.52 -12.20
CA PHE A 21 21.88 -7.30 -13.46
C PHE A 21 22.80 -6.65 -14.49
N GLY A 22 23.53 -5.58 -14.12
CA GLY A 22 24.51 -4.95 -15.00
C GLY A 22 25.61 -5.93 -15.44
N TYR A 23 26.13 -6.73 -14.52
CA TYR A 23 27.13 -7.75 -14.81
C TYR A 23 26.59 -8.82 -15.78
N SER A 24 25.41 -9.37 -15.52
CA SER A 24 24.84 -10.42 -16.38
C SER A 24 24.43 -9.89 -17.76
N LEU A 25 23.92 -8.65 -17.83
CA LEU A 25 23.59 -7.98 -19.08
C LEU A 25 24.84 -7.70 -19.94
N TYR A 26 25.96 -7.31 -19.32
CA TYR A 26 27.25 -7.18 -20.02
C TYR A 26 27.61 -8.48 -20.74
N TRP A 27 27.55 -9.62 -20.04
CA TRP A 27 27.83 -10.91 -20.66
C TRP A 27 26.85 -11.23 -21.77
N LEU A 28 25.55 -11.03 -21.56
CA LEU A 28 24.55 -11.28 -22.60
C LEU A 28 24.80 -10.47 -23.87
N LEU A 29 25.12 -9.18 -23.75
CA LEU A 29 25.30 -8.29 -24.91
C LEU A 29 26.62 -8.51 -25.64
N PHE A 30 27.71 -8.70 -24.91
CA PHE A 30 29.04 -8.77 -25.52
C PHE A 30 29.44 -10.19 -25.89
N PHE A 31 28.97 -11.22 -25.20
CA PHE A 31 29.27 -12.61 -25.54
C PHE A 31 28.39 -13.14 -26.68
N LYS A 32 27.10 -12.76 -26.71
CA LYS A 32 26.20 -13.21 -27.78
C LYS A 32 26.40 -12.38 -29.04
N LYS A 33 26.40 -13.06 -30.19
CA LYS A 33 26.66 -12.51 -31.54
C LYS A 33 28.09 -11.99 -31.74
N GLN A 34 29.07 -12.64 -31.12
CA GLN A 34 30.48 -12.42 -31.48
C GLN A 34 30.81 -13.13 -32.79
N ASP A 35 31.23 -12.36 -33.81
CA ASP A 35 31.77 -12.91 -35.06
C ASP A 35 33.26 -13.27 -34.94
N VAL A 36 33.96 -12.63 -34.00
CA VAL A 36 35.38 -12.87 -33.69
C VAL A 36 35.52 -13.08 -32.19
N PHE A 37 36.36 -14.03 -31.80
CA PHE A 37 36.61 -14.40 -30.41
C PHE A 37 37.22 -13.23 -29.63
N ASN A 38 36.38 -12.54 -28.85
CA ASN A 38 36.81 -11.40 -28.04
C ASN A 38 36.71 -11.68 -26.54
N ILE A 39 35.66 -12.39 -26.10
CA ILE A 39 35.35 -12.58 -24.68
C ILE A 39 34.85 -14.01 -24.44
N VAL A 40 35.31 -14.63 -23.36
CA VAL A 40 34.89 -15.99 -22.93
C VAL A 40 34.02 -15.88 -21.69
N LEU A 41 32.99 -16.73 -21.60
CA LEU A 41 32.12 -16.80 -20.43
C LEU A 41 32.89 -16.92 -19.10
N PRO A 42 32.33 -16.42 -17.98
CA PRO A 42 32.96 -16.45 -16.67
C PRO A 42 33.38 -17.84 -16.21
N THR A 43 34.45 -17.88 -15.41
CA THR A 43 34.92 -19.12 -14.79
C THR A 43 33.95 -19.62 -13.72
N ARG A 44 34.00 -20.93 -13.40
CA ARG A 44 33.17 -21.54 -12.34
C ARG A 44 33.26 -20.85 -10.98
N ALA A 45 34.42 -20.30 -10.63
CA ALA A 45 34.58 -19.54 -9.39
C ALA A 45 33.79 -18.22 -9.40
N GLN A 46 33.81 -17.51 -10.53
CA GLN A 46 33.04 -16.27 -10.72
C GLN A 46 31.54 -16.55 -10.78
N GLU A 47 31.13 -17.64 -11.42
CA GLU A 47 29.74 -18.14 -11.42
C GLU A 47 29.27 -18.41 -9.99
N GLY A 48 30.08 -19.08 -9.16
CA GLY A 48 29.77 -19.34 -7.76
C GLY A 48 29.58 -18.06 -6.93
N SER A 49 30.46 -17.06 -7.11
CA SER A 49 30.29 -15.74 -6.49
C SER A 49 29.02 -15.04 -6.97
N PHE A 50 28.72 -15.10 -8.27
CA PHE A 50 27.51 -14.51 -8.85
C PHE A 50 26.24 -15.10 -8.22
N VAL A 51 26.14 -16.42 -8.15
CA VAL A 51 24.99 -17.11 -7.54
C VAL A 51 24.83 -16.72 -6.07
N ALA A 52 25.94 -16.62 -5.32
CA ALA A 52 25.90 -16.17 -3.93
C ALA A 52 25.31 -14.76 -3.77
N TYR A 53 25.66 -13.82 -4.66
CA TYR A 53 25.08 -12.47 -4.65
C TYR A 53 23.59 -12.45 -5.02
N VAL A 54 23.16 -13.27 -5.98
CA VAL A 54 21.73 -13.41 -6.33
C VAL A 54 20.92 -13.92 -5.12
N VAL A 55 21.40 -14.98 -4.48
CA VAL A 55 20.76 -15.56 -3.29
C VAL A 55 20.74 -14.57 -2.13
N LEU A 56 21.84 -13.84 -1.90
CA LEU A 56 21.91 -12.83 -0.85
C LEU A 56 20.95 -11.65 -1.11
N ALA A 57 20.86 -11.20 -2.36
CA ALA A 57 19.89 -10.17 -2.77
C ALA A 57 18.46 -10.66 -2.52
N PHE A 58 18.14 -11.91 -2.86
CA PHE A 58 16.83 -12.51 -2.60
C PHE A 58 16.52 -12.57 -1.09
N VAL A 59 17.44 -13.07 -0.26
CA VAL A 59 17.24 -13.17 1.19
C VAL A 59 17.01 -11.80 1.83
N PHE A 60 17.82 -10.81 1.46
CA PHE A 60 17.62 -9.44 1.95
C PHE A 60 16.31 -8.83 1.46
N LYS A 61 15.90 -9.10 0.21
CA LYS A 61 14.62 -8.61 -0.29
C LYS A 61 13.42 -9.30 0.35
N ALA A 62 13.53 -10.59 0.67
CA ALA A 62 12.51 -11.32 1.41
C ALA A 62 12.35 -10.74 2.83
N PHE A 63 13.46 -10.40 3.50
CA PHE A 63 13.44 -9.76 4.82
C PHE A 63 12.79 -8.36 4.75
N ASP A 64 13.14 -7.56 3.75
CA ASP A 64 12.53 -6.26 3.47
C ASP A 64 11.00 -6.38 3.26
N LEU A 65 10.56 -7.37 2.47
CA LEU A 65 9.15 -7.63 2.23
C LEU A 65 8.38 -8.01 3.51
N VAL A 66 8.94 -8.89 4.34
CA VAL A 66 8.34 -9.27 5.62
C VAL A 66 8.24 -8.07 6.55
N HIS A 67 9.29 -7.24 6.62
CA HIS A 67 9.27 -6.02 7.40
C HIS A 67 8.22 -5.03 6.88
N LEU A 68 8.12 -4.84 5.56
CA LEU A 68 7.11 -4.01 4.92
C LEU A 68 5.70 -4.47 5.29
N PHE A 69 5.42 -5.77 5.19
CA PHE A 69 4.12 -6.35 5.57
C PHE A 69 3.83 -6.14 7.06
N ALA A 70 4.81 -6.36 7.93
CA ALA A 70 4.65 -6.13 9.36
C ALA A 70 4.32 -4.67 9.69
N VAL A 71 5.00 -3.71 9.03
CA VAL A 71 4.74 -2.28 9.20
C VAL A 71 3.34 -1.93 8.71
N GLN A 72 2.97 -2.34 7.49
CA GLN A 72 1.64 -2.06 6.93
C GLN A 72 0.52 -2.64 7.79
N CYS A 73 0.66 -3.88 8.26
CA CYS A 73 -0.33 -4.54 9.12
C CYS A 73 -0.36 -3.97 10.56
N SER A 74 0.57 -3.08 10.91
CA SER A 74 0.61 -2.40 12.22
C SER A 74 0.15 -0.95 12.18
N THR A 75 -0.20 -0.44 10.99
CA THR A 75 -0.59 0.96 10.77
C THR A 75 -1.86 1.29 11.56
N ASP A 76 -1.86 2.42 12.27
CA ASP A 76 -3.06 2.90 12.97
C ASP A 76 -3.94 3.65 11.97
N ILE A 77 -5.18 3.21 11.77
CA ILE A 77 -6.16 3.86 10.89
C ILE A 77 -7.36 4.28 11.73
N PHE A 78 -7.80 5.53 11.56
CA PHE A 78 -8.97 6.08 12.21
C PHE A 78 -9.88 6.77 11.19
N LEU A 79 -11.19 6.55 11.31
CA LEU A 79 -12.21 7.14 10.43
C LEU A 79 -12.93 8.26 11.19
N ILE A 80 -12.69 9.50 10.78
CA ILE A 80 -13.30 10.69 11.39
C ILE A 80 -14.66 10.90 10.72
N ASP A 81 -15.75 10.73 11.47
CA ASP A 81 -17.10 11.04 10.99
C ASP A 81 -17.46 12.49 11.33
N TRP A 82 -17.70 13.28 10.29
CA TRP A 82 -18.06 14.70 10.41
C TRP A 82 -19.57 14.92 10.52
N GLU A 83 -20.37 13.88 10.39
CA GLU A 83 -21.82 13.99 10.44
C GLU A 83 -22.31 14.34 11.84
N ARG A 84 -23.29 15.24 11.91
CA ARG A 84 -23.89 15.68 13.15
C ARG A 84 -25.29 15.11 13.27
N SER A 85 -25.73 14.84 14.49
CA SER A 85 -27.10 14.40 14.75
C SER A 85 -28.11 15.39 14.20
N ARG A 86 -28.96 14.95 13.26
CA ARG A 86 -30.03 15.76 12.67
C ARG A 86 -31.36 15.36 13.30
N GLY A 87 -31.92 16.28 14.08
CA GLY A 87 -33.21 16.10 14.74
C GLY A 87 -33.11 15.63 16.19
N ARG A 88 -34.25 15.66 16.86
CA ARG A 88 -34.41 15.17 18.24
C ARG A 88 -35.46 14.08 18.24
N LEU A 89 -35.14 12.97 18.90
CA LEU A 89 -36.13 11.95 19.17
C LEU A 89 -37.10 12.50 20.22
N VAL A 90 -38.39 12.58 19.86
CA VAL A 90 -39.46 12.87 20.81
C VAL A 90 -39.96 11.52 21.30
N GLN A 91 -39.63 11.17 22.54
CA GLN A 91 -40.18 9.98 23.19
C GLN A 91 -41.66 10.23 23.48
N ALA A 92 -42.54 9.34 22.99
CA ALA A 92 -43.99 9.49 23.09
C ALA A 92 -44.53 9.41 24.54
N ASN A 93 -43.72 8.99 25.52
CA ASN A 93 -44.19 8.66 26.87
C ASN A 93 -43.80 9.67 27.97
N ASP A 94 -42.96 10.67 27.70
CA ASP A 94 -42.55 11.67 28.71
C ASP A 94 -43.02 13.07 28.34
N ALA A 95 -44.27 13.39 28.72
CA ALA A 95 -44.89 14.69 28.54
C ALA A 95 -44.26 15.82 29.39
N ALA A 96 -43.11 15.61 30.04
CA ALA A 96 -42.55 16.53 31.02
C ALA A 96 -41.05 16.89 30.85
N ILE A 97 -40.35 16.46 29.79
CA ILE A 97 -38.95 16.89 29.57
C ILE A 97 -38.75 17.38 28.13
N THR A 98 -38.79 18.69 27.96
CA THR A 98 -38.50 19.46 26.73
C THR A 98 -37.01 19.46 26.32
N LYS A 99 -36.33 18.32 26.47
CA LYS A 99 -34.98 18.09 25.95
C LYS A 99 -34.91 16.69 25.30
N GLY A 100 -35.56 16.54 24.15
CA GLY A 100 -35.44 15.33 23.34
C GLY A 100 -33.97 15.03 23.02
N MET A 101 -33.57 13.75 23.14
CA MET A 101 -32.21 13.32 22.86
C MET A 101 -31.89 13.54 21.38
N PRO A 102 -30.67 13.95 21.02
CA PRO A 102 -30.26 14.05 19.63
C PRO A 102 -30.43 12.69 18.94
N ALA A 103 -30.97 12.68 17.72
CA ALA A 103 -31.09 11.46 16.94
C ALA A 103 -29.70 10.86 16.68
N PRO A 104 -29.53 9.52 16.74
CA PRO A 104 -28.25 8.88 16.48
C PRO A 104 -27.85 9.07 15.01
N VAL A 105 -26.54 9.18 14.77
CA VAL A 105 -25.95 9.27 13.42
C VAL A 105 -25.85 7.87 12.82
N SER A 106 -26.07 7.75 11.51
CA SER A 106 -25.94 6.47 10.80
C SER A 106 -24.47 6.04 10.71
N ILE A 107 -24.19 4.78 11.04
CA ILE A 107 -22.85 4.18 10.96
C ILE A 107 -22.51 3.63 9.56
N TRP A 108 -23.52 3.48 8.68
CA TRP A 108 -23.36 2.78 7.40
C TRP A 108 -22.33 3.43 6.47
N ARG A 109 -22.21 4.77 6.50
CA ARG A 109 -21.18 5.51 5.75
C ARG A 109 -19.78 5.07 6.15
N THR A 110 -19.54 4.89 7.45
CA THR A 110 -18.25 4.44 7.99
C THR A 110 -17.95 3.01 7.58
N TYR A 111 -18.94 2.12 7.57
CA TYR A 111 -18.77 0.76 7.04
C TYR A 111 -18.47 0.76 5.55
N PHE A 112 -19.14 1.60 4.77
CA PHE A 112 -18.89 1.70 3.34
C PHE A 112 -17.46 2.17 3.05
N VAL A 113 -17.00 3.25 3.68
CA VAL A 113 -15.62 3.74 3.54
C VAL A 113 -14.60 2.72 4.04
N ALA A 114 -14.89 2.02 5.15
CA ALA A 114 -14.01 0.97 5.67
C ALA A 114 -13.91 -0.23 4.71
N ASN A 115 -15.02 -0.61 4.07
CA ASN A 115 -15.03 -1.70 3.11
C ASN A 115 -14.19 -1.36 1.88
N GLU A 116 -14.41 -0.19 1.28
CA GLU A 116 -13.64 0.27 0.13
C GLU A 116 -12.14 0.38 0.48
N TRP A 117 -11.80 0.88 1.67
CA TRP A 117 -10.42 0.87 2.15
C TRP A 117 -9.83 -0.53 2.29
N ASN A 118 -10.62 -1.53 2.70
CA ASN A 118 -10.19 -2.93 2.78
C ASN A 118 -9.84 -3.49 1.40
N GLU A 119 -10.66 -3.20 0.39
CA GLU A 119 -10.44 -3.63 -0.99
C GLU A 119 -9.16 -3.01 -1.56
N LEU A 120 -8.98 -1.70 -1.38
CA LEU A 120 -7.80 -0.95 -1.85
C LEU A 120 -6.47 -1.45 -1.30
N GLN A 121 -6.48 -1.93 -0.05
CA GLN A 121 -5.26 -2.42 0.61
C GLN A 121 -4.64 -3.66 -0.06
N ALA A 122 -5.44 -4.44 -0.79
CA ALA A 122 -5.00 -5.65 -1.49
C ALA A 122 -4.88 -5.44 -3.00
N THR A 123 -5.34 -4.31 -3.53
CA THR A 123 -5.22 -3.96 -4.95
C THR A 123 -3.76 -3.72 -5.30
N ARG A 124 -3.32 -4.30 -6.43
CA ARG A 124 -1.99 -4.04 -7.00
C ARG A 124 -2.13 -3.38 -8.36
N LYS A 125 -1.12 -2.59 -8.74
CA LYS A 125 -1.07 -1.98 -10.07
C LYS A 125 -0.65 -2.98 -11.14
N SER A 126 0.25 -3.92 -10.81
CA SER A 126 0.66 -4.97 -11.76
C SER A 126 -0.11 -6.26 -11.57
N HIS A 127 -0.35 -6.97 -12.69
CA HIS A 127 -0.94 -8.30 -12.69
C HIS A 127 0.15 -9.38 -12.83
N THR A 128 0.52 -10.04 -11.71
CA THR A 128 1.53 -11.13 -11.72
C THR A 128 1.16 -12.27 -12.66
N GLY A 129 -0.12 -12.64 -12.74
CA GLY A 129 -0.56 -13.72 -13.64
C GLY A 129 -0.25 -13.42 -15.10
N LEU A 130 -0.57 -12.20 -15.57
CA LEU A 130 -0.25 -11.75 -16.92
C LEU A 130 1.26 -11.62 -17.14
N GLN A 131 1.97 -11.08 -16.14
CA GLN A 131 3.43 -10.93 -16.15
C GLN A 131 4.12 -12.28 -16.41
N LEU A 132 3.77 -13.31 -15.63
CA LEU A 132 4.37 -14.64 -15.72
C LEU A 132 3.91 -15.39 -16.99
N LEU A 133 2.65 -15.23 -17.42
CA LEU A 133 2.16 -15.84 -18.64
C LEU A 133 2.93 -15.34 -19.87
N VAL A 134 3.08 -14.01 -20.00
CA VAL A 134 3.82 -13.41 -21.11
C VAL A 134 5.30 -13.78 -21.03
N MET A 135 5.88 -13.81 -19.83
CA MET A 135 7.26 -14.22 -19.62
C MET A 135 7.51 -15.66 -20.09
N LEU A 136 6.67 -16.62 -19.65
CA LEU A 136 6.80 -18.03 -20.04
C LEU A 136 6.57 -18.22 -21.54
N PHE A 137 5.61 -17.49 -22.12
CA PHE A 137 5.41 -17.48 -23.56
C PHE A 137 6.67 -17.02 -24.32
N LEU A 138 7.29 -15.90 -23.90
CA LEU A 138 8.50 -15.40 -24.54
C LEU A 138 9.73 -16.31 -24.32
N LEU A 139 9.86 -16.91 -23.14
CA LEU A 139 11.00 -17.79 -22.84
C LEU A 139 10.90 -19.14 -23.55
N GLU A 140 9.76 -19.83 -23.41
CA GLU A 140 9.61 -21.23 -23.84
C GLU A 140 8.98 -21.35 -25.24
N VAL A 141 7.95 -20.56 -25.56
CA VAL A 141 7.22 -20.69 -26.83
C VAL A 141 7.94 -19.95 -27.96
N VAL A 142 8.40 -18.71 -27.71
CA VAL A 142 9.22 -17.98 -28.67
C VAL A 142 10.64 -18.54 -28.73
N GLY A 143 11.11 -19.22 -27.67
CA GLY A 143 12.42 -19.86 -27.64
C GLY A 143 13.56 -18.93 -27.23
N LEU A 144 13.29 -17.84 -26.50
CA LEU A 144 14.35 -16.96 -25.98
C LEU A 144 15.28 -17.68 -24.99
N VAL A 145 14.86 -18.82 -24.42
CA VAL A 145 15.74 -19.72 -23.66
C VAL A 145 16.99 -20.13 -24.44
N HIS A 146 16.91 -20.27 -25.77
CA HIS A 146 18.07 -20.65 -26.59
C HIS A 146 19.16 -19.57 -26.63
N LEU A 147 18.84 -18.32 -26.30
CA LEU A 147 19.86 -17.28 -26.11
C LEU A 147 20.74 -17.53 -24.89
N THR A 148 20.40 -18.48 -24.03
CA THR A 148 21.12 -18.76 -22.78
C THR A 148 22.15 -19.89 -22.91
N THR A 149 22.32 -20.47 -24.10
CA THR A 149 23.35 -21.49 -24.36
C THR A 149 24.76 -20.94 -24.22
N THR A 150 25.75 -21.79 -23.99
CA THR A 150 27.16 -21.41 -23.98
C THR A 150 27.72 -21.06 -25.36
N ASP A 151 26.92 -21.13 -26.42
CA ASP A 151 27.36 -20.81 -27.78
C ASP A 151 27.24 -19.30 -28.06
N PRO A 152 28.17 -18.70 -28.80
CA PRO A 152 28.10 -17.28 -29.15
C PRO A 152 26.96 -16.99 -30.15
N ILE A 153 26.43 -18.00 -30.84
CA ILE A 153 25.38 -17.86 -31.84
C ILE A 153 24.05 -17.54 -31.14
N GLY A 154 23.49 -16.36 -31.43
CA GLY A 154 22.22 -15.89 -30.88
C GLY A 154 20.99 -16.29 -31.70
N SER A 155 20.87 -17.56 -32.09
CA SER A 155 19.71 -18.05 -32.84
C SER A 155 18.55 -18.40 -31.91
N ILE A 156 17.37 -17.84 -32.17
CA ILE A 156 16.14 -18.11 -31.40
C ILE A 156 15.53 -19.46 -31.80
N ASN A 157 15.64 -19.83 -33.08
CA ASN A 157 15.20 -21.12 -33.62
C ASN A 157 16.43 -21.95 -34.04
N PRO A 158 17.03 -22.70 -33.10
CA PRO A 158 18.12 -23.60 -33.40
C PRO A 158 17.67 -24.75 -34.32
N ASP A 159 18.58 -25.22 -35.19
CA ASP A 159 18.35 -26.42 -36.00
C ASP A 159 18.40 -27.66 -35.08
N PRO A 160 17.34 -28.48 -34.99
CA PRO A 160 17.32 -29.66 -34.12
C PRO A 160 18.49 -30.63 -34.32
N ASN A 161 19.14 -30.60 -35.49
CA ASN A 161 20.25 -31.50 -35.83
C ASN A 161 21.63 -30.93 -35.50
N ALA A 162 21.72 -29.65 -35.14
CA ALA A 162 22.97 -29.02 -34.76
C ALA A 162 23.27 -29.25 -33.27
N TYR A 163 24.55 -29.43 -32.94
CA TYR A 163 25.00 -29.49 -31.56
C TYR A 163 24.98 -28.08 -30.94
N TYR A 164 24.32 -27.94 -29.81
CA TYR A 164 24.34 -26.73 -28.99
C TYR A 164 24.95 -27.02 -27.62
N GLY A 165 25.71 -26.07 -27.11
CA GLY A 165 26.23 -26.09 -25.76
C GLY A 165 25.12 -26.01 -24.71
N GLY A 166 25.44 -26.45 -23.49
CA GLY A 166 24.52 -26.41 -22.37
C GLY A 166 24.12 -24.97 -21.99
N TYR A 167 23.14 -24.85 -21.09
CA TYR A 167 22.70 -23.54 -20.61
C TYR A 167 23.67 -22.95 -19.58
N ASP A 168 23.98 -21.66 -19.74
CA ASP A 168 24.81 -20.90 -18.82
C ASP A 168 23.96 -20.16 -17.78
N VAL A 169 24.39 -20.22 -16.52
CA VAL A 169 23.67 -19.68 -15.37
C VAL A 169 23.54 -18.15 -15.42
N ILE A 170 24.59 -17.45 -15.86
CA ILE A 170 24.63 -15.98 -15.90
C ILE A 170 23.78 -15.48 -17.07
N LEU A 171 23.87 -16.12 -18.23
CA LEU A 171 23.04 -15.79 -19.39
C LEU A 171 21.55 -16.08 -19.12
N ARG A 172 21.23 -17.19 -18.45
CA ARG A 172 19.86 -17.49 -18.02
C ARG A 172 19.28 -16.39 -17.13
N PHE A 173 20.05 -15.95 -16.13
CA PHE A 173 19.65 -14.84 -15.26
C PHE A 173 19.46 -13.54 -16.06
N ALA A 174 20.37 -13.22 -16.98
CA ALA A 174 20.30 -12.00 -17.79
C ALA A 174 19.03 -11.96 -18.66
N VAL A 175 18.74 -13.04 -19.38
CA VAL A 175 17.56 -13.15 -20.26
C VAL A 175 16.28 -13.12 -19.45
N ALA A 176 16.19 -13.90 -18.37
CA ALA A 176 15.02 -13.91 -17.49
C ALA A 176 14.75 -12.52 -16.89
N THR A 177 15.79 -11.88 -16.33
CA THR A 177 15.68 -10.56 -15.70
C THR A 177 15.34 -9.48 -16.71
N GLY A 178 16.01 -9.46 -17.87
CA GLY A 178 15.75 -8.49 -18.93
C GLY A 178 14.32 -8.55 -19.47
N ILE A 179 13.82 -9.76 -19.75
CA ILE A 179 12.44 -9.96 -20.21
C ILE A 179 11.44 -9.56 -19.13
N TYR A 180 11.65 -9.98 -17.88
CA TYR A 180 10.74 -9.66 -16.79
C TYR A 180 10.64 -8.14 -16.57
N LEU A 181 11.77 -7.43 -16.52
CA LEU A 181 11.79 -5.96 -16.41
C LEU A 181 11.16 -5.28 -17.62
N LEU A 182 11.36 -5.81 -18.84
CA LEU A 182 10.73 -5.28 -20.05
C LEU A 182 9.20 -5.39 -19.99
N ILE A 183 8.66 -6.56 -19.62
CA ILE A 183 7.22 -6.75 -19.48
C ILE A 183 6.68 -5.83 -18.38
N ALA A 184 7.39 -5.72 -17.25
CA ALA A 184 6.98 -4.85 -16.15
C ALA A 184 6.95 -3.36 -16.56
N ALA A 185 7.92 -2.91 -17.35
CA ALA A 185 7.95 -1.56 -17.90
C ALA A 185 6.77 -1.31 -18.86
N VAL A 186 6.46 -2.28 -19.74
CA VAL A 186 5.29 -2.19 -20.64
C VAL A 186 3.99 -2.14 -19.85
N GLN A 187 3.83 -2.99 -18.83
CA GLN A 187 2.66 -2.95 -17.96
C GLN A 187 2.55 -1.60 -17.24
N TRP A 188 3.65 -1.11 -16.66
CA TRP A 188 3.66 0.19 -15.99
C TRP A 188 3.27 1.34 -16.92
N ILE A 189 3.82 1.39 -18.14
CA ILE A 189 3.44 2.40 -19.15
C ILE A 189 1.94 2.29 -19.48
N TYR A 190 1.43 1.08 -19.70
CA TYR A 190 0.02 0.87 -20.00
C TYR A 190 -0.89 1.33 -18.84
N PHE A 191 -0.59 0.92 -17.61
CA PHE A 191 -1.43 1.27 -16.47
C PHE A 191 -1.40 2.77 -16.16
N THR A 192 -0.23 3.39 -16.16
CA THR A 192 -0.09 4.82 -15.83
C THR A 192 -0.63 5.73 -16.93
N PHE A 193 -0.36 5.47 -18.20
CA PHE A 193 -0.76 6.39 -19.28
C PHE A 193 -2.12 6.09 -19.90
N ILE A 194 -2.58 4.85 -19.85
CA ILE A 194 -3.81 4.43 -20.51
C ILE A 194 -4.88 4.10 -19.48
N TYR A 195 -4.63 3.14 -18.59
CA TYR A 195 -5.67 2.64 -17.68
C TYR A 195 -6.12 3.70 -16.66
N GLU A 196 -5.19 4.30 -15.91
CA GLU A 196 -5.49 5.32 -14.89
C GLU A 196 -6.15 6.57 -15.51
N ARG A 197 -5.80 6.90 -16.76
CA ARG A 197 -6.30 8.11 -17.43
C ARG A 197 -7.65 7.94 -18.13
N PHE A 198 -7.91 6.77 -18.72
CA PHE A 198 -9.08 6.57 -19.57
C PHE A 198 -10.10 5.58 -19.01
N VAL A 199 -9.73 4.73 -18.05
CA VAL A 199 -10.62 3.71 -17.48
C VAL A 199 -11.02 4.10 -16.08
N GLU A 200 -10.08 4.11 -15.14
CA GLU A 200 -10.39 4.31 -13.72
C GLU A 200 -9.18 4.79 -12.91
N ASP A 201 -9.35 5.89 -12.17
CA ASP A 201 -8.45 6.28 -11.09
C ASP A 201 -9.05 5.84 -9.76
N ILE A 202 -8.60 4.67 -9.32
CA ILE A 202 -9.09 4.01 -8.11
C ILE A 202 -8.86 4.88 -6.85
N LEU A 203 -7.73 5.59 -6.77
CA LEU A 203 -7.40 6.41 -5.59
C LEU A 203 -8.26 7.67 -5.56
N GLN A 204 -8.45 8.33 -6.70
CA GLN A 204 -9.32 9.49 -6.79
C GLN A 204 -10.78 9.12 -6.47
N ASN A 205 -11.27 7.99 -7.00
CA ASN A 205 -12.60 7.47 -6.69
C ASN A 205 -12.82 7.28 -5.17
N PHE A 206 -11.80 6.77 -4.47
CA PHE A 206 -11.87 6.61 -3.02
C PHE A 206 -11.89 7.94 -2.25
N VAL A 207 -11.09 8.92 -2.69
CA VAL A 207 -11.06 10.26 -2.10
C VAL A 207 -12.40 10.96 -2.29
N ASP A 208 -12.97 10.85 -3.50
CA ASP A 208 -14.29 11.38 -3.82
C ASP A 208 -15.36 10.71 -2.97
N LEU A 209 -15.30 9.39 -2.80
CA LEU A 209 -16.18 8.66 -1.91
C LEU A 209 -16.09 9.17 -0.46
N CYS A 210 -14.90 9.37 0.07
CA CYS A 210 -14.71 9.90 1.42
C CYS A 210 -15.41 11.24 1.59
N SER A 211 -15.30 12.13 0.59
CA SER A 211 -15.96 13.45 0.60
C SER A 211 -17.48 13.36 0.52
N MET A 212 -18.02 12.43 -0.28
CA MET A 212 -19.46 12.21 -0.41
C MET A 212 -20.05 11.55 0.85
N ALA A 213 -19.29 10.66 1.48
CA ALA A 213 -19.66 9.99 2.73
C ALA A 213 -19.46 10.88 3.97
N ASN A 214 -18.87 12.07 3.83
CA ASN A 214 -18.55 12.99 4.94
C ASN A 214 -17.63 12.36 6.01
N ILE A 215 -16.69 11.52 5.57
CA ILE A 215 -15.76 10.79 6.45
C ILE A 215 -14.33 11.04 6.00
N SER A 216 -13.47 11.45 6.92
CA SER A 216 -12.03 11.57 6.66
C SER A 216 -11.26 10.37 7.18
N VAL A 217 -10.18 10.02 6.49
CA VAL A 217 -9.32 8.89 6.87
C VAL A 217 -8.02 9.44 7.44
N PHE A 218 -7.71 9.08 8.67
CA PHE A 218 -6.48 9.48 9.36
C PHE A 218 -5.61 8.25 9.61
N ILE A 219 -4.40 8.24 9.05
CA ILE A 219 -3.52 7.08 8.98
C ILE A 219 -2.21 7.45 9.64
N LEU A 220 -1.72 6.66 10.59
CA LEU A 220 -0.40 6.81 11.19
C LEU A 220 0.45 5.58 10.90
N SER A 221 1.39 5.75 9.96
CA SER A 221 2.39 4.74 9.57
C SER A 221 3.53 4.65 10.58
N ALA A 222 3.84 5.75 11.26
CA ALA A 222 4.79 5.81 12.37
C ALA A 222 4.23 6.67 13.52
N ASN A 223 5.01 6.86 14.58
CA ASN A 223 4.56 7.63 15.75
C ASN A 223 4.19 9.07 15.42
N ASN A 224 4.93 9.69 14.51
CA ASN A 224 4.84 11.10 14.15
C ASN A 224 4.65 11.30 12.65
N TYR A 225 4.57 10.23 11.87
CA TYR A 225 4.41 10.29 10.43
C TYR A 225 3.20 9.48 10.00
N GLY A 226 2.44 10.02 9.06
CA GLY A 226 1.20 9.43 8.63
C GLY A 226 0.64 10.11 7.39
N HIS A 227 -0.62 9.85 7.10
CA HIS A 227 -1.33 10.47 5.99
C HIS A 227 -2.77 10.77 6.41
N TYR A 228 -3.35 11.78 5.76
CA TYR A 228 -4.70 12.27 5.99
C TYR A 228 -5.41 12.42 4.67
N ILE A 229 -6.59 11.82 4.56
CA ILE A 229 -7.51 12.00 3.44
C ILE A 229 -8.67 12.84 3.97
N HIS A 230 -8.79 14.04 3.44
CA HIS A 230 -9.84 14.97 3.75
C HIS A 230 -11.12 14.59 2.99
N GLY A 231 -12.11 14.12 3.75
CA GLY A 231 -13.43 13.75 3.26
C GLY A 231 -14.55 14.50 3.96
N ARG A 232 -14.32 15.72 4.44
CA ARG A 232 -15.42 16.54 4.96
C ARG A 232 -16.26 17.04 3.79
N SER A 233 -17.56 16.74 3.81
CA SER A 233 -18.46 17.17 2.73
C SER A 233 -18.63 18.69 2.76
N VAL A 234 -18.58 19.32 1.58
CA VAL A 234 -18.86 20.76 1.39
C VAL A 234 -20.30 21.13 1.76
N HIS A 235 -21.20 20.16 1.73
CA HIS A 235 -22.60 20.34 2.11
C HIS A 235 -22.85 20.20 3.62
N GLY A 236 -21.87 19.67 4.36
CA GLY A 236 -21.91 19.49 5.82
C GLY A 236 -22.79 18.34 6.31
N PHE A 237 -23.44 17.61 5.39
CA PHE A 237 -24.23 16.41 5.68
C PHE A 237 -24.28 15.49 4.45
N SER A 238 -24.33 14.19 4.71
CA SER A 238 -24.26 13.14 3.67
C SER A 238 -25.40 12.12 3.77
N ASP A 239 -25.93 11.88 4.98
CA ASP A 239 -27.08 11.00 5.19
C ASP A 239 -28.38 11.63 4.68
N THR A 240 -28.70 11.38 3.40
CA THR A 240 -29.82 12.01 2.69
C THR A 240 -30.58 11.05 1.79
N ASN A 241 -31.73 11.49 1.29
CA ASN A 241 -32.46 10.79 0.24
C ASN A 241 -31.83 11.04 -1.15
N MET A 242 -32.17 10.19 -2.12
CA MET A 242 -31.64 10.28 -3.49
C MET A 242 -31.89 11.64 -4.16
N LYS A 243 -33.01 12.32 -3.84
CA LYS A 243 -33.35 13.61 -4.43
C LYS A 243 -32.43 14.73 -3.94
N GLU A 244 -32.15 14.74 -2.64
CA GLU A 244 -31.21 15.67 -2.02
C GLU A 244 -29.78 15.43 -2.49
N MET A 245 -29.36 14.16 -2.57
CA MET A 245 -28.04 13.79 -3.08
C MET A 245 -27.84 14.25 -4.54
N ARG A 246 -28.85 14.08 -5.41
CA ARG A 246 -28.78 14.63 -6.78
C ARG A 246 -28.71 16.16 -6.80
N ALA A 247 -29.44 16.83 -5.91
CA ALA A 247 -29.42 18.29 -5.82
C ALA A 247 -28.08 18.82 -5.27
N GLN A 248 -27.40 18.06 -4.41
CA GLN A 248 -26.05 18.33 -3.95
C GLN A 248 -25.05 18.24 -5.11
N LEU A 249 -25.02 17.10 -5.80
CA LEU A 249 -24.14 16.88 -6.96
C LEU A 249 -24.34 17.92 -8.07
N LYS A 250 -25.60 18.28 -8.37
CA LYS A 250 -25.89 19.32 -9.36
C LYS A 250 -25.33 20.70 -8.95
N ARG A 251 -25.36 21.03 -7.66
CA ARG A 251 -24.78 22.29 -7.17
C ARG A 251 -23.26 22.29 -7.21
N GLU A 252 -22.63 21.13 -7.03
CA GLU A 252 -21.19 20.97 -7.25
C GLU A 252 -20.83 21.14 -8.73
N GLU A 253 -21.57 20.51 -9.63
CA GLU A 253 -21.39 20.65 -11.09
C GLU A 253 -21.55 22.11 -11.57
N GLU A 254 -22.53 22.81 -11.01
CA GLU A 254 -22.79 24.23 -11.30
C GLU A 254 -21.82 25.19 -10.56
N ASN A 255 -20.82 24.68 -9.82
CA ASN A 255 -19.88 25.45 -8.99
C ASN A 255 -20.56 26.43 -8.01
N LEU A 256 -21.73 26.06 -7.49
CA LEU A 256 -22.50 26.86 -6.52
C LEU A 256 -22.05 26.65 -5.07
N VAL A 257 -21.06 25.78 -4.84
CA VAL A 257 -20.48 25.47 -3.52
C VAL A 257 -18.96 25.59 -3.57
N GLY A 258 -18.34 25.69 -2.39
CA GLY A 258 -16.89 25.69 -2.27
C GLY A 258 -16.26 24.37 -2.75
N GLN A 259 -14.97 24.43 -3.07
CA GLN A 259 -14.17 23.28 -3.44
C GLN A 259 -14.01 22.27 -2.29
N ARG A 260 -13.71 21.01 -2.62
CA ARG A 260 -13.68 19.87 -1.66
C ARG A 260 -12.41 19.81 -0.79
N GLY A 261 -11.43 20.67 -1.02
CA GLY A 261 -10.14 20.61 -0.31
C GLY A 261 -10.19 21.08 1.14
N LEU A 262 -9.13 20.77 1.87
CA LEU A 262 -9.00 21.13 3.30
C LEU A 262 -8.90 22.65 3.52
N LEU A 263 -8.21 23.36 2.63
CA LEU A 263 -8.08 24.80 2.68
C LEU A 263 -9.19 25.46 1.85
N PRO A 264 -9.64 26.66 2.21
CA PRO A 264 -10.66 27.36 1.44
C PRO A 264 -10.16 27.63 0.01
N ASN A 265 -10.99 27.29 -0.97
CA ASN A 265 -10.70 27.43 -2.41
C ASN A 265 -9.52 26.57 -2.91
N THR A 266 -9.33 25.38 -2.32
CA THR A 266 -8.46 24.36 -2.90
C THR A 266 -9.24 23.08 -3.16
N ASP A 267 -8.80 22.29 -4.14
CA ASP A 267 -9.32 20.94 -4.44
C ASP A 267 -8.48 19.83 -3.79
N GLN A 268 -7.46 20.19 -3.00
CA GLN A 268 -6.51 19.24 -2.43
C GLN A 268 -7.09 18.52 -1.22
N GLN A 269 -7.17 17.19 -1.30
CA GLN A 269 -7.78 16.35 -0.28
C GLN A 269 -6.80 15.36 0.36
N THR A 270 -5.67 15.06 -0.26
CA THR A 270 -4.70 14.08 0.25
C THR A 270 -3.47 14.75 0.81
N PHE A 271 -3.14 14.40 2.06
CA PHE A 271 -2.02 14.98 2.78
C PHE A 271 -1.17 13.90 3.45
N GLU A 272 0.13 14.09 3.53
CA GLU A 272 1.02 13.37 4.42
C GLU A 272 1.24 14.20 5.67
N LEU A 273 1.33 13.56 6.81
CA LEU A 273 1.36 14.18 8.12
C LEU A 273 2.74 14.01 8.74
N LEU A 274 3.30 15.10 9.22
CA LEU A 274 4.39 15.10 10.19
C LEU A 274 3.90 15.78 11.46
N LEU A 275 3.82 15.05 12.56
CA LEU A 275 3.13 15.45 13.79
C LEU A 275 4.11 15.65 14.94
N GLN A 276 3.73 16.53 15.87
CA GLN A 276 4.50 16.75 17.10
C GLN A 276 4.39 15.57 18.07
N ASN A 277 5.40 15.39 18.93
CA ASN A 277 5.37 14.39 20.00
C ASN A 277 4.18 14.58 20.97
N LYS A 278 3.81 15.84 21.26
CA LYS A 278 2.66 16.17 22.12
C LYS A 278 1.34 15.64 21.54
N PHE A 279 1.17 15.67 20.22
CA PHE A 279 0.02 15.07 19.55
C PHE A 279 -0.05 13.57 19.87
N ARG A 280 1.07 12.86 19.72
CA ARG A 280 1.15 11.41 19.93
C ARG A 280 0.92 11.01 21.39
N GLU A 281 1.39 11.82 22.34
CA GLU A 281 1.10 11.62 23.76
C GLU A 281 -0.40 11.69 24.05
N ASN A 282 -1.09 12.72 23.54
CA ASN A 282 -2.53 12.86 23.72
C ASN A 282 -3.31 11.73 23.00
N TYR A 283 -2.90 11.39 21.79
CA TYR A 283 -3.47 10.28 21.02
C TYR A 283 -3.35 8.94 21.78
N SER A 284 -2.15 8.63 22.30
CA SER A 284 -1.92 7.40 23.06
C SER A 284 -2.68 7.37 24.38
N ARG A 285 -2.84 8.52 25.06
CA ARG A 285 -3.64 8.64 26.28
C ARG A 285 -5.11 8.30 26.05
N ILE A 286 -5.69 8.76 24.93
CA ILE A 286 -7.09 8.45 24.57
C ILE A 286 -7.27 6.96 24.23
N LEU A 287 -6.26 6.33 23.60
CA LEU A 287 -6.30 4.90 23.26
C LEU A 287 -5.93 3.95 24.41
N GLN A 288 -5.30 4.44 25.47
CA GLN A 288 -4.87 3.63 26.61
C GLN A 288 -6.01 2.79 27.23
N PRO A 289 -7.20 3.33 27.54
CA PRO A 289 -8.30 2.52 28.07
C PRO A 289 -8.74 1.41 27.11
N LEU A 290 -8.78 1.68 25.80
CA LEU A 290 -9.11 0.68 24.78
C LEU A 290 -8.13 -0.49 24.77
N ASN A 291 -6.83 -0.19 24.87
CA ASN A 291 -5.79 -1.21 24.87
C ASN A 291 -5.83 -2.07 26.14
N LEU A 292 -6.13 -1.47 27.30
CA LEU A 292 -6.28 -2.18 28.57
C LEU A 292 -7.49 -3.11 28.54
N THR A 293 -8.67 -2.62 28.13
CA THR A 293 -9.89 -3.44 28.01
C THR A 293 -9.70 -4.63 27.06
N ARG A 294 -8.94 -4.45 25.98
CA ARG A 294 -8.59 -5.51 25.03
C ARG A 294 -7.59 -6.52 25.59
N ALA A 295 -6.57 -6.07 26.31
CA ALA A 295 -5.60 -6.96 26.96
C ALA A 295 -6.28 -7.82 28.04
N GLU A 296 -7.26 -7.26 28.75
CA GLU A 296 -8.09 -8.00 29.70
C GLU A 296 -9.02 -9.01 29.01
N GLN A 297 -9.60 -8.68 27.84
CA GLN A 297 -10.37 -9.63 27.04
C GLN A 297 -9.55 -10.82 26.56
N GLN A 298 -8.30 -10.61 26.14
CA GLN A 298 -7.41 -11.70 25.72
C GLN A 298 -6.97 -12.61 26.88
N ARG A 299 -6.93 -12.08 28.11
CA ARG A 299 -6.60 -12.85 29.33
C ARG A 299 -7.80 -13.56 29.94
N ALA A 300 -9.01 -13.01 29.77
CA ALA A 300 -10.25 -13.56 30.31
C ALA A 300 -10.89 -14.54 29.32
N ASN A 301 -10.30 -15.73 29.16
CA ASN A 301 -11.03 -16.85 28.58
C ASN A 301 -12.02 -17.41 29.62
N GLN A 302 -13.29 -17.53 29.21
CA GLN A 302 -14.36 -18.40 29.76
C GLN A 302 -15.26 -17.97 30.93
N ALA A 303 -15.19 -16.77 31.51
CA ALA A 303 -16.21 -16.40 32.51
C ALA A 303 -16.55 -14.90 32.53
N GLN A 304 -17.63 -14.50 31.83
CA GLN A 304 -18.62 -13.48 32.24
C GLN A 304 -19.38 -12.91 31.04
N SER A 305 -20.57 -13.46 30.77
CA SER A 305 -21.52 -12.96 29.76
C SER A 305 -22.16 -11.61 30.12
N ASN A 306 -22.21 -11.22 31.40
CA ASN A 306 -22.93 -10.02 31.85
C ASN A 306 -22.10 -8.72 31.91
N ARG A 307 -20.78 -8.76 31.63
CA ARG A 307 -19.92 -7.55 31.56
C ARG A 307 -19.62 -7.09 30.13
N SER A 308 -20.25 -7.69 29.12
CA SER A 308 -20.02 -7.36 27.72
C SER A 308 -20.53 -5.95 27.35
N GLY A 309 -21.73 -5.57 27.82
CA GLY A 309 -22.34 -4.27 27.53
C GLY A 309 -21.51 -3.07 28.00
N THR A 310 -21.09 -3.06 29.27
CA THR A 310 -20.29 -1.98 29.85
C THR A 310 -18.95 -1.78 29.12
N LYS A 311 -18.36 -2.85 28.57
CA LYS A 311 -17.11 -2.78 27.80
C LYS A 311 -17.31 -2.18 26.42
N VAL A 312 -18.43 -2.48 25.76
CA VAL A 312 -18.78 -1.88 24.46
C VAL A 312 -19.02 -0.39 24.62
N ASP A 313 -19.70 0.03 25.69
CA ASP A 313 -19.95 1.44 25.96
C ASP A 313 -18.65 2.23 26.16
N THR A 314 -17.69 1.69 26.92
CA THR A 314 -16.36 2.32 27.10
C THR A 314 -15.61 2.46 25.77
N ILE A 315 -15.74 1.46 24.89
CA ILE A 315 -15.11 1.48 23.56
C ILE A 315 -15.71 2.58 22.68
N LEU A 316 -17.03 2.72 22.69
CA LEU A 316 -17.75 3.76 21.94
C LEU A 316 -17.45 5.17 22.47
N GLU A 317 -17.34 5.34 23.79
CA GLU A 317 -16.96 6.61 24.42
C GLU A 317 -15.54 7.04 24.03
N ALA A 318 -14.59 6.09 24.03
CA ALA A 318 -13.22 6.37 23.62
C ALA A 318 -13.14 6.74 22.13
N TYR A 319 -13.92 6.07 21.26
CA TYR A 319 -14.02 6.44 19.85
C TYR A 319 -14.62 7.82 19.66
N GLY A 320 -15.70 8.15 20.37
CA GLY A 320 -16.31 9.48 20.32
C GLY A 320 -15.37 10.58 20.83
N THR A 321 -14.55 10.28 21.85
CA THR A 321 -13.52 11.18 22.36
C THR A 321 -12.41 11.38 21.34
N MET A 322 -11.95 10.31 20.68
CA MET A 322 -10.97 10.37 19.61
C MET A 322 -11.48 11.18 18.41
N ASN A 323 -12.72 10.95 17.99
CA ASN A 323 -13.34 11.69 16.88
C ASN A 323 -13.35 13.19 17.18
N LYS A 324 -13.78 13.59 18.39
CA LYS A 324 -13.75 15.00 18.83
C LYS A 324 -12.35 15.58 18.86
N PHE A 325 -11.37 14.83 19.37
CA PHE A 325 -9.97 15.25 19.42
C PHE A 325 -9.41 15.51 18.01
N LEU A 326 -9.61 14.57 17.08
CA LEU A 326 -9.11 14.70 15.71
C LEU A 326 -9.87 15.78 14.93
N SER A 327 -11.19 15.90 15.07
CA SER A 327 -11.95 17.00 14.47
C SER A 327 -11.45 18.36 14.98
N ALA A 328 -11.22 18.49 16.30
CA ALA A 328 -10.68 19.72 16.89
C ALA A 328 -9.24 20.01 16.45
N PHE A 329 -8.43 18.97 16.19
CA PHE A 329 -7.08 19.13 15.65
C PHE A 329 -7.14 19.70 14.23
N ILE A 330 -7.93 19.09 13.35
CA ILE A 330 -8.08 19.52 11.95
C ILE A 330 -8.67 20.93 11.86
N ASP A 331 -9.63 21.28 12.71
CA ASP A 331 -10.26 22.62 12.78
C ASP A 331 -9.37 23.69 13.46
N HIS A 332 -8.08 23.42 13.70
CA HIS A 332 -7.16 24.32 14.43
C HIS A 332 -7.65 24.74 15.83
N GLY A 333 -8.49 23.92 16.47
CA GLY A 333 -9.08 24.19 17.78
C GLY A 333 -8.10 24.06 18.95
N MET A 334 -6.95 23.41 18.73
CA MET A 334 -5.90 23.19 19.74
C MET A 334 -4.61 23.93 19.37
N ARG A 335 -4.44 25.13 19.93
CA ARG A 335 -3.28 26.01 19.65
C ARG A 335 -1.93 25.36 20.01
N ASP A 336 -1.91 24.48 21.00
CA ASP A 336 -0.69 23.83 21.49
C ASP A 336 -0.13 22.76 20.54
N ILE A 337 -0.97 22.28 19.60
CA ILE A 337 -0.66 21.18 18.67
C ILE A 337 -1.05 21.59 17.24
N ASP A 338 -0.81 22.84 16.90
CA ASP A 338 -1.21 23.40 15.61
C ASP A 338 -0.36 22.86 14.45
N TYR A 339 -0.91 22.86 13.24
CA TYR A 339 -0.23 22.40 12.02
C TYR A 339 -0.26 23.43 10.90
N LEU A 340 0.66 23.28 9.94
CA LEU A 340 0.71 24.09 8.73
C LEU A 340 0.68 23.18 7.49
N VAL A 341 -0.14 23.54 6.51
CA VAL A 341 -0.14 22.90 5.20
C VAL A 341 0.96 23.53 4.34
N LYS A 342 1.85 22.71 3.79
CA LYS A 342 2.96 23.16 2.93
C LYS A 342 3.20 22.17 1.80
N ASP A 343 3.60 22.70 0.64
CA ASP A 343 4.07 21.87 -0.46
C ASP A 343 5.49 21.36 -0.20
N LYS A 344 5.74 20.09 -0.56
CA LYS A 344 7.10 19.53 -0.60
C LYS A 344 7.96 20.27 -1.63
N LEU A 345 9.21 20.51 -1.26
CA LEU A 345 10.23 20.99 -2.20
C LEU A 345 10.52 19.93 -3.26
N LEU A 346 11.05 20.34 -4.41
CA LEU A 346 11.39 19.42 -5.49
C LEU A 346 12.38 18.34 -5.04
N LEU A 347 13.37 18.69 -4.20
CA LEU A 347 14.33 17.73 -3.66
C LEU A 347 13.67 16.72 -2.72
N GLU A 348 12.72 17.17 -1.90
CA GLU A 348 11.93 16.31 -0.99
C GLU A 348 11.05 15.34 -1.79
N LYS A 349 10.45 15.80 -2.89
CA LYS A 349 9.67 14.96 -3.81
C LYS A 349 10.51 13.89 -4.51
N ILE A 350 11.74 14.22 -4.92
CA ILE A 350 12.62 13.27 -5.62
C ILE A 350 13.19 12.23 -4.64
N LEU A 351 13.58 12.66 -3.45
CA LEU A 351 14.21 11.78 -2.46
C LEU A 351 13.20 11.02 -1.60
N ASP A 352 11.93 11.39 -1.65
CA ASP A 352 10.87 10.88 -0.77
C ASP A 352 11.27 11.00 0.71
N MET A 353 11.82 12.15 1.07
CA MET A 353 12.31 12.47 2.42
C MET A 353 11.88 13.87 2.82
N GLU A 354 11.47 14.05 4.07
CA GLU A 354 11.19 15.36 4.67
C GLU A 354 12.45 15.95 5.32
N PHE A 355 12.76 17.21 5.05
CA PHE A 355 13.89 17.91 5.69
C PHE A 355 13.48 18.72 6.94
N TYR A 356 12.23 18.57 7.38
CA TYR A 356 11.67 19.32 8.51
C TYR A 356 11.62 18.48 9.78
N ASP A 357 11.98 19.09 10.91
CA ASP A 357 11.79 18.51 12.24
C ASP A 357 10.52 19.10 12.89
N PRO A 358 9.52 18.30 13.30
CA PRO A 358 8.24 18.80 13.82
C PRO A 358 8.33 19.23 15.29
N VAL A 359 9.28 20.10 15.62
CA VAL A 359 9.50 20.58 17.00
C VAL A 359 8.40 21.57 17.41
N ASP A 360 8.06 22.52 16.54
CA ASP A 360 7.15 23.64 16.88
C ASP A 360 5.75 23.54 16.24
N LYS A 361 5.59 22.88 15.09
CA LYS A 361 4.31 22.66 14.38
C LYS A 361 4.33 21.37 13.58
N GLY A 362 3.15 20.76 13.42
CA GLY A 362 3.00 19.67 12.46
C GLY A 362 2.98 20.18 11.01
N PHE A 363 3.39 19.35 10.06
CA PHE A 363 3.35 19.66 8.63
C PHE A 363 2.40 18.71 7.91
N LEU A 364 1.58 19.27 7.03
CA LEU A 364 0.80 18.50 6.06
C LEU A 364 1.41 18.70 4.67
N PHE A 365 1.95 17.64 4.08
CA PHE A 365 2.51 17.62 2.72
C PHE A 365 1.50 17.06 1.73
N ASN A 366 1.63 17.36 0.45
CA ASN A 366 0.80 16.75 -0.58
C ASN A 366 1.40 15.41 -1.05
N GLY A 367 0.67 14.30 -0.96
CA GLY A 367 1.16 12.98 -1.37
C GLY A 367 0.10 11.87 -1.44
N LEU A 368 0.17 11.06 -2.51
CA LEU A 368 -0.69 9.90 -2.76
C LEU A 368 -0.05 8.62 -2.21
N PHE A 369 -0.88 7.74 -1.65
CA PHE A 369 -0.47 6.56 -0.86
C PHE A 369 -0.28 5.30 -1.71
N PHE A 370 0.63 5.35 -2.70
CA PHE A 370 0.95 4.17 -3.53
C PHE A 370 2.43 4.17 -3.94
N GLY A 371 3.22 3.19 -3.49
CA GLY A 371 4.67 3.23 -3.74
C GLY A 371 5.48 1.95 -3.54
N HIS A 372 4.88 0.83 -3.12
CA HIS A 372 5.63 -0.40 -2.81
C HIS A 372 5.63 -1.47 -3.92
N GLU A 373 5.09 -1.14 -5.09
CA GLU A 373 5.02 -2.06 -6.24
C GLU A 373 6.42 -2.50 -6.69
N SER A 374 7.40 -1.59 -6.66
CA SER A 374 8.79 -1.88 -7.02
C SER A 374 9.43 -2.93 -6.11
N THR A 375 9.12 -2.91 -4.82
CA THR A 375 9.59 -3.90 -3.85
C THR A 375 8.96 -5.27 -4.08
N LEU A 376 7.66 -5.32 -4.38
CA LEU A 376 6.97 -6.56 -4.72
C LEU A 376 7.48 -7.15 -6.03
N LEU A 377 7.60 -6.33 -7.07
CA LEU A 377 8.11 -6.73 -8.38
C LEU A 377 9.54 -7.30 -8.28
N LEU A 378 10.43 -6.61 -7.56
CA LEU A 378 11.81 -7.07 -7.40
C LEU A 378 11.88 -8.37 -6.59
N PHE A 379 11.04 -8.54 -5.57
CA PHE A 379 10.95 -9.80 -4.83
C PHE A 379 10.50 -10.96 -5.73
N GLU A 380 9.42 -10.79 -6.49
CA GLU A 380 8.90 -11.82 -7.42
C GLU A 380 9.91 -12.17 -8.50
N LEU A 381 10.61 -11.18 -9.05
CA LEU A 381 11.69 -11.35 -10.00
C LEU A 381 12.86 -12.17 -9.43
N LEU A 382 13.34 -11.81 -8.23
CA LEU A 382 14.44 -12.52 -7.58
C LEU A 382 14.01 -13.94 -7.19
N LEU A 383 12.77 -14.14 -6.75
CA LEU A 383 12.20 -15.45 -6.48
C LEU A 383 12.17 -16.33 -7.74
N PHE A 384 11.67 -15.79 -8.85
CA PHE A 384 11.67 -16.47 -10.14
C PHE A 384 13.10 -16.89 -10.53
N CYS A 385 14.06 -15.97 -10.43
CA CYS A 385 15.45 -16.24 -10.76
C CYS A 385 16.07 -17.28 -9.85
N VAL A 386 15.87 -17.21 -8.53
CA VAL A 386 16.44 -18.20 -7.59
C VAL A 386 15.88 -19.60 -7.84
N VAL A 387 14.59 -19.73 -8.11
CA VAL A 387 13.99 -21.03 -8.45
C VAL A 387 14.53 -21.55 -9.78
N ASP A 388 14.70 -20.69 -10.79
CA ASP A 388 15.34 -21.08 -12.05
C ASP A 388 16.80 -21.51 -11.84
N LEU A 389 17.56 -20.80 -11.01
CA LEU A 389 18.96 -21.17 -10.71
C LEU A 389 19.06 -22.54 -10.02
N MET A 390 18.08 -22.91 -9.21
CA MET A 390 18.06 -24.20 -8.50
C MET A 390 17.64 -25.38 -9.39
N PHE A 391 16.67 -25.18 -10.29
CA PHE A 391 16.03 -26.26 -11.04
C PHE A 391 16.23 -26.21 -12.56
N GLN A 392 16.82 -25.12 -13.06
CA GLN A 392 17.04 -24.83 -14.49
C GLN A 392 15.77 -25.00 -15.34
N ASN A 393 14.63 -24.58 -14.79
CA ASN A 393 13.31 -24.76 -15.38
C ASN A 393 12.45 -23.51 -15.17
N TYR A 394 12.18 -22.77 -16.25
CA TYR A 394 11.41 -21.54 -16.20
C TYR A 394 9.94 -21.79 -15.86
N LEU A 395 9.35 -22.89 -16.34
CA LEU A 395 7.97 -23.25 -16.04
C LEU A 395 7.78 -23.46 -14.53
N LEU A 396 8.67 -24.23 -13.89
CA LEU A 396 8.63 -24.44 -12.44
C LEU A 396 8.83 -23.12 -11.69
N ALA A 397 9.79 -22.29 -12.11
CA ALA A 397 10.02 -20.97 -11.55
C ALA A 397 8.77 -20.07 -11.62
N GLY A 398 8.07 -20.09 -12.76
CA GLY A 398 6.81 -19.35 -12.94
C GLY A 398 5.71 -19.85 -12.01
N ILE A 399 5.50 -21.17 -11.92
CA ILE A 399 4.47 -21.76 -11.04
C ILE A 399 4.74 -21.42 -9.56
N VAL A 400 5.97 -21.61 -9.10
CA VAL A 400 6.35 -21.33 -7.70
C VAL A 400 6.19 -19.86 -7.38
N THR A 401 6.62 -18.96 -8.28
CA THR A 401 6.47 -17.52 -8.11
C THR A 401 5.00 -17.11 -8.05
N TYR A 402 4.16 -17.67 -8.92
CA TYR A 402 2.72 -17.41 -8.92
C TYR A 402 2.03 -17.85 -7.62
N ILE A 403 2.33 -19.07 -7.15
CA ILE A 403 1.77 -19.59 -5.90
C ILE A 403 2.18 -18.71 -4.71
N ILE A 404 3.46 -18.34 -4.61
CA ILE A 404 3.96 -17.50 -3.53
C ILE A 404 3.31 -16.11 -3.59
N SER A 405 3.15 -15.53 -4.78
CA SER A 405 2.46 -14.25 -4.97
C SER A 405 1.00 -14.31 -4.48
N ILE A 406 0.27 -15.38 -4.81
CA ILE A 406 -1.10 -15.60 -4.31
C ILE A 406 -1.11 -15.70 -2.78
N VAL A 407 -0.21 -16.49 -2.19
CA VAL A 407 -0.11 -16.63 -0.73
C VAL A 407 0.16 -15.29 -0.06
N LEU A 408 1.08 -14.48 -0.60
CA LEU A 408 1.38 -13.15 -0.08
C LEU A 408 0.16 -12.22 -0.15
N SER A 409 -0.58 -12.22 -1.25
CA SER A 409 -1.82 -11.44 -1.40
C SER A 409 -2.91 -11.87 -0.42
N MET A 410 -3.09 -13.18 -0.21
CA MET A 410 -4.04 -13.72 0.77
C MET A 410 -3.67 -13.33 2.21
N LEU A 411 -2.40 -13.48 2.57
CA LEU A 411 -1.90 -13.06 3.89
C LEU A 411 -2.11 -11.55 4.09
N ARG A 412 -1.79 -10.74 3.08
CA ARG A 412 -1.94 -9.28 3.13
C ARG A 412 -3.40 -8.84 3.30
N SER A 413 -4.32 -9.48 2.58
CA SER A 413 -5.77 -9.23 2.71
C SER A 413 -6.26 -9.62 4.11
N SER A 414 -5.90 -10.82 4.59
CA SER A 414 -6.34 -11.31 5.90
C SER A 414 -5.81 -10.45 7.06
N PHE A 415 -4.50 -10.17 7.10
CA PHE A 415 -3.92 -9.33 8.15
C PHE A 415 -4.36 -7.87 8.03
N GLY A 416 -4.56 -7.36 6.81
CA GLY A 416 -5.08 -6.01 6.55
C GLY A 416 -6.49 -5.83 7.12
N ARG A 417 -7.40 -6.76 6.79
CA ARG A 417 -8.77 -6.81 7.30
C ARG A 417 -8.81 -6.88 8.82
N TYR A 418 -8.01 -7.77 9.41
CA TYR A 418 -7.92 -7.89 10.86
C TYR A 418 -7.42 -6.60 11.53
N ASN A 419 -6.37 -5.98 10.98
CA ASN A 419 -5.86 -4.72 11.51
C ASN A 419 -6.90 -3.60 11.37
N LEU A 420 -7.56 -3.50 10.22
CA LEU A 420 -8.59 -2.49 9.97
C LEU A 420 -9.73 -2.60 10.98
N ALA A 421 -10.36 -3.77 11.11
CA ALA A 421 -11.42 -4.01 12.09
C ALA A 421 -10.98 -3.66 13.52
N LYS A 422 -9.75 -4.06 13.87
CA LYS A 422 -9.18 -3.77 15.19
C LYS A 422 -8.96 -2.26 15.42
N LYS A 423 -8.59 -1.49 14.40
CA LYS A 423 -8.24 -0.06 14.58
C LYS A 423 -9.44 0.87 14.43
N THR A 424 -10.37 0.57 13.52
CA THR A 424 -11.54 1.41 13.24
C THR A 424 -12.78 1.03 14.05
N LEU A 425 -12.72 -0.03 14.87
CA LEU A 425 -13.85 -0.60 15.62
C LEU A 425 -15.01 -1.11 14.75
N VAL A 426 -14.80 -1.17 13.43
CA VAL A 426 -15.73 -1.80 12.50
C VAL A 426 -15.72 -3.30 12.73
N ASP A 427 -16.90 -3.90 12.83
CA ASP A 427 -17.02 -5.35 12.95
C ASP A 427 -16.52 -6.02 11.65
N GLU A 428 -15.64 -7.00 11.81
CA GLU A 428 -14.99 -7.72 10.72
C GLU A 428 -15.98 -8.34 9.74
N ARG A 429 -17.22 -8.63 10.16
CA ARG A 429 -18.27 -9.19 9.29
C ARG A 429 -18.74 -8.23 8.19
N PHE A 430 -18.54 -6.92 8.37
CA PHE A 430 -18.89 -5.90 7.38
C PHE A 430 -17.75 -5.58 6.40
N LEU A 431 -16.55 -6.13 6.65
CA LEU A 431 -15.42 -6.02 5.73
C LEU A 431 -15.47 -7.22 4.78
N ILE A 432 -15.69 -6.96 3.51
CA ILE A 432 -15.78 -7.99 2.46
C ILE A 432 -14.41 -8.19 1.82
#